data_AF-A0A377Z2D7-F1
#
_entry.id   AF-A0A377Z2D7-F1
#
_cell.length_a   1.000
_cell.length_b   1.000
_cell.length_c   1.000
_cell.angle_alpha   90.00
_cell.angle_beta   90.00
_cell.angle_gamma   90.00
#
_symmetry.space_group_name_H-M   'P 1'
#
loop_
_entity.id
_entity.type
_entity.pdbx_description
1 polymer ?
#
loop_
_entity_poly.entity_id
_entity_poly.type
_entity_poly.pdbx_seq_one_letter_code
_entity_poly.pdbx_strand_id
1 'polypeptide(L)'
;MDGAAYPTVQQNAAPGEHARAIFVNAMDTNPLAAEPQPIILAERAAFDAGLTVLTRLTDGKVHVCQPSGGKLGGHPLGQVCFNQFSGPHPAGLPGTHIHFLEPVSLNKQVWHLNYQDAIAIGKLFLDGELYCERIIALGGPQVTSPRLVKTTLGASLEDLLAGELQEGENRVISGSVLSGARAHGPHAFLGASICR
;
A
#
# COMPACT_ATOMS: atom_id res chain seq x y z
N MET A 1 29.06 -14.07 -17.51
CA MET A 1 28.12 -14.28 -16.40
C MET A 1 27.42 -12.94 -16.21
N ASP A 2 26.44 -12.67 -17.05
CA ASP A 2 25.66 -11.42 -17.00
C ASP A 2 24.27 -11.76 -16.51
N GLY A 3 23.98 -11.38 -15.27
CA GLY A 3 22.65 -11.53 -14.67
C GLY A 3 21.70 -10.56 -15.36
N ALA A 4 20.84 -11.08 -16.22
CA ALA A 4 19.78 -10.29 -16.84
C ALA A 4 18.84 -9.74 -15.76
N ALA A 5 18.83 -8.43 -15.57
CA ALA A 5 17.84 -7.73 -14.77
C ALA A 5 16.48 -7.87 -15.47
N TYR A 6 15.56 -8.61 -14.86
CA TYR A 6 14.17 -8.69 -15.31
C TYR A 6 13.51 -7.29 -15.26
N PRO A 7 12.55 -6.95 -16.13
CA PRO A 7 11.85 -5.67 -16.06
C PRO A 7 11.11 -5.60 -14.72
N THR A 8 11.68 -4.88 -13.75
CA THR A 8 11.24 -5.01 -12.35
C THR A 8 10.30 -3.87 -12.01
N VAL A 9 9.07 -4.22 -11.62
CA VAL A 9 8.23 -3.33 -10.81
C VAL A 9 8.91 -3.27 -9.44
N GLN A 10 9.64 -2.20 -9.19
CA GLN A 10 10.55 -2.14 -8.05
C GLN A 10 9.84 -1.47 -6.87
N GLN A 11 9.81 -2.19 -5.73
CA GLN A 11 9.36 -1.64 -4.46
C GLN A 11 10.51 -0.95 -3.71
N ASN A 12 11.75 -1.41 -3.90
CA ASN A 12 12.95 -0.89 -3.25
C ASN A 12 13.94 -0.36 -4.29
N ALA A 13 14.01 0.96 -4.48
CA ALA A 13 14.93 1.60 -5.43
C ALA A 13 16.34 1.75 -4.86
N ALA A 14 17.37 1.72 -5.71
CA ALA A 14 18.73 2.05 -5.29
C ALA A 14 18.90 3.57 -5.17
N PRO A 15 19.72 4.07 -4.21
CA PRO A 15 20.02 5.50 -4.12
C PRO A 15 20.59 6.05 -5.44
N GLY A 16 20.04 7.17 -5.92
CA GLY A 16 20.45 7.82 -7.17
C GLY A 16 19.70 7.35 -8.42
N GLU A 17 18.81 6.36 -8.31
CA GLU A 17 17.90 5.99 -9.40
C GLU A 17 16.69 6.94 -9.48
N HIS A 18 16.14 7.07 -10.68
CA HIS A 18 14.93 7.84 -10.93
C HIS A 18 13.86 6.96 -11.58
N ALA A 19 12.66 6.94 -11.01
CA ALA A 19 11.55 6.23 -11.61
C ALA A 19 11.07 6.95 -12.87
N ARG A 20 10.64 6.21 -13.90
CA ARG A 20 9.93 6.83 -15.04
C ARG A 20 8.54 7.31 -14.65
N ALA A 21 7.90 6.62 -13.72
CA ALA A 21 6.62 6.99 -13.12
C ALA A 21 6.50 6.30 -11.75
N ILE A 22 5.64 6.84 -10.89
CA ILE A 22 5.37 6.29 -9.56
C ILE A 22 3.88 5.98 -9.42
N PHE A 23 3.54 4.81 -8.93
CA PHE A 23 2.17 4.36 -8.75
C PHE A 23 1.81 4.27 -7.26
N VAL A 24 0.80 5.03 -6.85
CA VAL A 24 0.23 4.97 -5.50
C VAL A 24 -1.05 4.15 -5.56
N ASN A 25 -1.03 2.95 -5.00
CA ASN A 25 -2.20 2.11 -4.92
C ASN A 25 -3.13 2.58 -3.80
N ALA A 26 -4.24 3.20 -4.17
CA ALA A 26 -5.29 3.71 -3.27
C ALA A 26 -6.59 2.90 -3.40
N MET A 27 -6.46 1.61 -3.73
CA MET A 27 -7.54 0.64 -3.77
C MET A 27 -7.04 -0.72 -3.29
N ASP A 28 -7.91 -1.51 -2.66
CA ASP A 28 -7.61 -2.88 -2.29
C ASP A 28 -8.83 -3.74 -2.55
N THR A 29 -8.70 -4.68 -3.49
CA THR A 29 -9.77 -5.60 -3.89
C THR A 29 -9.63 -6.98 -3.25
N ASN A 30 -8.73 -7.16 -2.28
CA ASN A 30 -8.63 -8.41 -1.55
C ASN A 30 -9.86 -8.63 -0.65
N PRO A 31 -10.35 -9.86 -0.48
CA PRO A 31 -11.46 -10.14 0.43
C PRO A 31 -11.12 -9.68 1.84
N LEU A 32 -12.02 -8.91 2.48
CA LEU A 32 -11.92 -8.32 3.81
C LEU A 32 -11.02 -7.04 3.90
N ALA A 33 -10.45 -6.55 2.78
CA ALA A 33 -9.55 -5.38 2.70
C ALA A 33 -10.01 -4.16 3.53
N ALA A 34 -9.07 -3.42 4.12
CA ALA A 34 -9.37 -2.09 4.63
C ALA A 34 -9.70 -1.17 3.44
N GLU A 35 -10.87 -0.53 3.45
CA GLU A 35 -11.24 0.41 2.39
C GLU A 35 -10.33 1.66 2.49
N PRO A 36 -9.53 1.97 1.45
CA PRO A 36 -8.55 3.06 1.56
C PRO A 36 -9.17 4.46 1.65
N GLN A 37 -10.32 4.68 1.00
CA GLN A 37 -10.87 6.03 0.83
C GLN A 37 -11.15 6.75 2.17
N PRO A 38 -11.85 6.14 3.15
CA PRO A 38 -12.04 6.78 4.46
C PRO A 38 -10.72 7.10 5.18
N ILE A 39 -9.71 6.23 5.08
CA ILE A 39 -8.40 6.41 5.71
C ILE A 39 -7.65 7.58 5.07
N ILE A 40 -7.63 7.63 3.74
CA ILE A 40 -6.98 8.72 2.98
C ILE A 40 -7.66 10.05 3.26
N LEU A 41 -8.99 10.10 3.33
CA LEU A 41 -9.72 11.33 3.60
C LEU A 41 -9.49 11.85 5.02
N ALA A 42 -9.33 10.95 6.00
CA ALA A 42 -8.95 11.34 7.37
C ALA A 42 -7.53 11.93 7.43
N GLU A 43 -6.61 11.47 6.57
CA GLU A 43 -5.21 11.89 6.53
C GLU A 43 -4.89 12.72 5.27
N ARG A 44 -5.88 13.50 4.79
CA ARG A 44 -5.83 14.09 3.45
C ARG A 44 -4.63 15.02 3.23
N ALA A 45 -4.34 15.87 4.21
CA ALA A 45 -3.23 16.81 4.11
C ALA A 45 -1.87 16.10 4.01
N ALA A 46 -1.68 15.04 4.81
CA ALA A 46 -0.47 14.22 4.74
C ALA A 46 -0.40 13.45 3.42
N PHE A 47 -1.51 12.88 2.94
CA PHE A 47 -1.53 12.22 1.65
C PHE A 47 -1.12 13.16 0.51
N ASP A 48 -1.64 14.38 0.46
CA ASP A 48 -1.26 15.38 -0.56
C ASP A 48 0.19 15.83 -0.46
N ALA A 49 0.71 16.02 0.75
CA ALA A 49 2.12 16.30 0.97
C ALA A 49 2.99 15.14 0.45
N GLY A 50 2.60 13.89 0.73
CA GLY A 50 3.25 12.69 0.21
C GLY A 50 3.27 12.66 -1.31
N LEU A 51 2.13 12.87 -1.96
CA LEU A 51 2.04 12.94 -3.42
C LEU A 51 2.93 14.04 -3.99
N THR A 52 2.96 15.21 -3.35
CA THR A 52 3.84 16.32 -3.72
C THR A 52 5.31 15.92 -3.64
N VAL A 53 5.74 15.25 -2.58
CA VAL A 53 7.12 14.75 -2.45
C VAL A 53 7.44 13.73 -3.54
N LEU A 54 6.53 12.79 -3.84
CA LEU A 54 6.73 11.79 -4.88
C LEU A 54 6.94 12.42 -6.27
N THR A 55 6.32 13.57 -6.57
CA THR A 55 6.58 14.27 -7.85
C THR A 55 8.03 14.75 -7.99
N ARG A 56 8.79 14.87 -6.90
CA ARG A 56 10.22 15.24 -6.93
C ARG A 56 11.14 14.04 -7.20
N LEU A 57 10.63 12.82 -7.11
CA LEU A 57 11.39 11.58 -7.30
C LEU A 57 11.29 11.03 -8.73
N THR A 58 10.51 11.68 -9.60
CA THR A 58 10.32 11.28 -10.99
C THR A 58 10.09 12.51 -11.87
N ASP A 59 10.67 12.50 -13.08
CA ASP A 59 10.33 13.47 -14.12
C ASP A 59 9.00 13.13 -14.84
N GLY A 60 8.44 11.94 -14.58
CA GLY A 60 7.18 11.47 -15.14
C GLY A 60 6.00 11.67 -14.22
N LYS A 61 4.98 10.83 -14.34
CA LYS A 61 3.71 11.00 -13.60
C LYS A 61 3.72 10.26 -12.26
N VAL A 62 2.93 10.80 -11.33
CA VAL A 62 2.49 10.07 -10.13
C VAL A 62 1.06 9.62 -10.35
N HIS A 63 0.84 8.31 -10.50
CA HIS A 63 -0.46 7.71 -10.74
C HIS A 63 -1.11 7.25 -9.45
N VAL A 64 -2.20 7.89 -9.03
CA VAL A 64 -3.03 7.44 -7.90
C VAL A 64 -4.11 6.52 -8.44
N CYS A 65 -4.05 5.24 -8.11
CA CYS A 65 -4.99 4.22 -8.60
C CYS A 65 -6.10 4.00 -7.58
N GLN A 66 -7.34 4.32 -7.96
CA GLN A 66 -8.52 4.28 -7.08
C GLN A 66 -9.65 3.46 -7.74
N PRO A 67 -10.66 3.00 -6.96
CA PRO A 67 -11.80 2.32 -7.57
C PRO A 67 -12.62 3.26 -8.48
N SER A 68 -13.37 2.68 -9.41
CA SER A 68 -14.31 3.41 -10.27
C SER A 68 -15.34 4.19 -9.46
N GLY A 69 -15.64 5.42 -9.90
CA GLY A 69 -16.43 6.38 -9.12
C GLY A 69 -15.70 6.95 -7.89
N GLY A 70 -14.39 6.70 -7.78
CA GLY A 70 -13.57 7.11 -6.65
C GLY A 70 -13.65 8.60 -6.35
N LYS A 71 -13.74 8.91 -5.06
CA LYS A 71 -14.03 10.26 -4.54
C LYS A 71 -12.81 10.91 -3.90
N LEU A 72 -11.61 10.44 -4.22
CA LEU A 72 -10.37 11.06 -3.75
C LEU A 72 -10.11 12.42 -4.39
N GLY A 73 -10.91 12.87 -5.36
CA GLY A 73 -10.74 14.19 -5.97
C GLY A 73 -9.46 14.29 -6.81
N GLY A 74 -8.81 15.45 -6.76
CA GLY A 74 -7.59 15.75 -7.52
C GLY A 74 -6.46 16.27 -6.65
N HIS A 75 -5.39 16.73 -7.30
CA HIS A 75 -4.24 17.35 -6.65
C HIS A 75 -3.81 18.58 -7.48
N PRO A 76 -3.31 19.67 -6.85
CA PRO A 76 -2.98 20.91 -7.57
C PRO A 76 -1.84 20.75 -8.59
N LEU A 77 -0.91 19.83 -8.35
CA LEU A 77 0.16 19.52 -9.30
C LEU A 77 -0.35 18.61 -10.43
N GLY A 78 -0.33 19.10 -11.67
CA GLY A 78 -0.78 18.36 -12.86
C GLY A 78 0.01 17.07 -13.17
N GLN A 79 1.16 16.87 -12.53
CA GLN A 79 1.94 15.63 -12.60
C GLN A 79 1.26 14.46 -11.87
N VAL A 80 0.37 14.76 -10.92
CA VAL A 80 -0.41 13.77 -10.16
C VAL A 80 -1.70 13.47 -10.90
N CYS A 81 -1.86 12.21 -11.33
CA CYS A 81 -3.01 11.73 -12.10
C CYS A 81 -3.80 10.70 -11.30
N PHE A 82 -5.09 10.96 -11.09
CA PHE A 82 -6.00 10.02 -10.45
C PHE A 82 -6.66 9.12 -11.49
N ASN A 83 -6.39 7.83 -11.44
CA ASN A 83 -6.85 6.84 -12.40
C ASN A 83 -7.84 5.88 -11.75
N GLN A 84 -8.95 5.64 -12.43
CA GLN A 84 -10.03 4.80 -11.93
C GLN A 84 -9.96 3.40 -12.54
N PHE A 85 -10.12 2.38 -11.70
CA PHE A 85 -10.14 0.98 -12.11
C PHE A 85 -11.39 0.28 -11.58
N SER A 86 -11.95 -0.62 -12.39
CA SER A 86 -13.09 -1.48 -12.03
C SER A 86 -12.85 -2.90 -12.53
N GLY A 87 -13.39 -3.87 -11.80
CA GLY A 87 -13.36 -5.28 -12.18
C GLY A 87 -13.43 -6.18 -10.96
N PRO A 88 -13.73 -7.48 -11.14
CA PRO A 88 -13.55 -8.46 -10.07
C PRO A 88 -12.07 -8.50 -9.66
N HIS A 89 -11.80 -8.98 -8.45
CA HIS A 89 -10.42 -9.23 -8.04
C HIS A 89 -9.72 -10.10 -9.12
N PRO A 90 -8.54 -9.71 -9.64
CA PRO A 90 -7.68 -8.60 -9.22
C PRO A 90 -7.87 -7.29 -10.02
N ALA A 91 -8.41 -6.24 -9.40
CA ALA A 91 -8.42 -4.88 -9.97
C ALA A 91 -7.56 -3.88 -9.19
N GLY A 92 -7.10 -4.22 -7.99
CA GLY A 92 -6.23 -3.40 -7.13
C GLY A 92 -4.76 -3.80 -7.11
N LEU A 93 -4.25 -4.51 -8.13
CA LEU A 93 -2.84 -4.90 -8.19
C LEU A 93 -2.03 -3.85 -8.97
N PRO A 94 -0.91 -3.34 -8.42
CA PRO A 94 -0.04 -2.38 -9.10
C PRO A 94 0.40 -2.84 -10.50
N GLY A 95 0.69 -4.14 -10.68
CA GLY A 95 1.10 -4.69 -11.97
C GLY A 95 0.04 -4.49 -13.07
N THR A 96 -1.24 -4.64 -12.74
CA THR A 96 -2.35 -4.37 -13.67
C THR A 96 -2.42 -2.89 -14.02
N HIS A 97 -2.28 -2.01 -13.03
CA HIS A 97 -2.30 -0.56 -13.25
C HIS A 97 -1.15 -0.11 -14.14
N ILE A 98 0.06 -0.62 -13.87
CA ILE A 98 1.27 -0.35 -14.63
C ILE A 98 1.11 -0.83 -16.08
N HIS A 99 0.57 -2.03 -16.30
CA HIS A 99 0.35 -2.57 -17.65
C HIS A 99 -0.54 -1.67 -18.51
N PHE A 100 -1.59 -1.09 -17.94
CA PHE A 100 -2.53 -0.26 -18.70
C PHE A 100 -2.10 1.21 -18.85
N LEU A 101 -1.41 1.77 -17.85
CA LEU A 101 -1.08 3.19 -17.84
C LEU A 101 0.33 3.46 -18.37
N GLU A 102 1.31 2.70 -17.89
CA GLU A 102 2.73 3.02 -18.11
C GLU A 102 3.57 1.72 -18.19
N PRO A 103 3.38 0.87 -19.23
CA PRO A 103 4.02 -0.44 -19.31
C PRO A 103 5.54 -0.35 -19.16
N VAL A 104 6.11 -1.28 -18.38
CA VAL A 104 7.56 -1.38 -18.13
C VAL A 104 8.28 -2.16 -19.23
N SER A 105 9.59 -1.93 -19.34
CA SER A 105 10.50 -2.70 -20.19
C SER A 105 11.86 -2.81 -19.50
N LEU A 106 12.81 -3.53 -20.09
CA LEU A 106 14.17 -3.64 -19.55
C LEU A 106 14.84 -2.27 -19.32
N ASN A 107 14.45 -1.26 -20.10
CA ASN A 107 15.00 0.09 -20.02
C ASN A 107 14.04 1.10 -19.36
N LYS A 108 12.89 0.65 -18.86
CA LYS A 108 11.85 1.51 -18.29
C LYS A 108 11.36 0.90 -16.98
N GLN A 109 11.85 1.46 -15.89
CA GLN A 109 11.46 1.10 -14.54
C GLN A 109 10.44 2.10 -13.99
N VAL A 110 9.49 1.58 -13.22
CA VAL A 110 8.51 2.37 -12.47
C VAL A 110 8.52 1.89 -11.03
N TRP A 111 8.16 2.77 -10.11
CA TRP A 111 8.04 2.44 -8.69
C TRP A 111 6.58 2.39 -8.29
N HIS A 112 6.30 1.70 -7.20
CA HIS A 112 4.96 1.70 -6.62
C HIS A 112 5.01 1.60 -5.10
N LEU A 113 3.98 2.14 -4.46
CA LEU A 113 3.74 2.10 -3.02
C LEU A 113 2.24 2.11 -2.72
N ASN A 114 1.87 1.76 -1.49
CA ASN A 114 0.49 1.88 -1.04
C ASN A 114 0.17 3.30 -0.52
N TYR A 115 -1.11 3.57 -0.31
CA TYR A 115 -1.59 4.86 0.19
C TYR A 115 -1.13 5.21 1.62
N GLN A 116 -0.93 4.24 2.52
CA GLN A 116 -0.45 4.52 3.88
C GLN A 116 1.02 4.92 3.89
N ASP A 117 1.83 4.37 2.99
CA ASP A 117 3.21 4.79 2.82
C ASP A 117 3.29 6.18 2.19
N ALA A 118 2.38 6.54 1.27
CA ALA A 118 2.27 7.91 0.78
C ALA A 118 1.91 8.90 1.92
N ILE A 119 0.98 8.52 2.80
CA ILE A 119 0.67 9.30 4.01
C ILE A 119 1.90 9.42 4.91
N ALA A 120 2.61 8.32 5.16
CA ALA A 120 3.80 8.31 6.01
C ALA A 120 4.93 9.21 5.46
N ILE A 121 5.15 9.20 4.13
CA ILE A 121 6.06 10.13 3.46
C ILE A 121 5.61 11.57 3.70
N GLY A 122 4.33 11.86 3.53
CA GLY A 122 3.80 13.20 3.81
C GLY A 122 4.07 13.66 5.23
N LYS A 123 3.74 12.83 6.23
CA LYS A 123 3.99 13.13 7.65
C LYS A 123 5.47 13.33 7.94
N LEU A 124 6.35 12.51 7.38
CA LEU A 124 7.79 12.69 7.53
C LEU A 124 8.26 14.09 7.10
N PHE A 125 7.75 14.60 5.98
CA PHE A 125 8.17 15.91 5.46
C PHE A 125 7.44 17.09 6.13
N LEU A 126 6.25 16.87 6.69
CA LEU A 126 5.52 17.89 7.43
C LEU A 126 6.04 18.03 8.87
N ASP A 127 6.29 16.91 9.53
CA ASP A 127 6.56 16.84 10.97
C ASP A 127 8.06 16.62 11.27
N GLY A 128 8.83 16.11 10.31
CA GLY A 128 10.25 15.79 10.48
C GLY A 128 10.53 14.46 11.18
N GLU A 129 9.49 13.67 11.47
CA GLU A 129 9.58 12.42 12.23
C GLU A 129 9.08 11.21 11.42
N LEU A 130 9.67 10.04 11.68
CA LEU A 130 9.25 8.81 11.01
C LEU A 130 7.87 8.38 11.51
N TYR A 131 6.90 8.31 10.58
CA TYR A 131 5.53 7.89 10.90
C TYR A 131 5.32 6.38 10.70
N CYS A 132 5.29 5.66 11.82
CA CYS A 132 5.17 4.20 11.86
C CYS A 132 3.74 3.69 12.14
N GLU A 133 2.74 4.55 12.37
CA GLU A 133 1.36 4.08 12.58
C GLU A 133 0.81 3.43 11.31
N ARG A 134 0.00 2.39 11.47
CA ARG A 134 -0.70 1.67 10.40
C ARG A 134 -2.15 1.43 10.80
N ILE A 135 -3.06 1.54 9.85
CA ILE A 135 -4.46 1.15 10.01
C ILE A 135 -4.65 -0.15 9.25
N ILE A 136 -4.93 -1.24 9.94
CA ILE A 136 -5.07 -2.56 9.33
C ILE A 136 -6.48 -3.11 9.52
N ALA A 137 -6.95 -3.93 8.60
CA ALA A 137 -8.22 -4.63 8.73
C ALA A 137 -8.04 -5.98 9.43
N LEU A 138 -8.43 -6.03 10.70
CA LEU A 138 -8.53 -7.26 11.47
C LEU A 138 -9.85 -7.96 11.11
N GLY A 139 -9.76 -9.14 10.51
CA GLY A 139 -10.94 -9.89 10.12
C GLY A 139 -10.66 -11.35 9.79
N GLY A 140 -11.73 -12.10 9.58
CA GLY A 140 -11.71 -13.53 9.34
C GLY A 140 -12.75 -14.24 10.20
N PRO A 141 -13.12 -15.50 9.87
CA PRO A 141 -14.19 -16.21 10.58
C PRO A 141 -13.94 -16.42 12.08
N GLN A 142 -12.67 -16.41 12.49
CA GLN A 142 -12.24 -16.65 13.87
C GLN A 142 -12.02 -15.37 14.67
N VAL A 143 -12.23 -14.19 14.09
CA VAL A 143 -12.09 -12.91 14.78
C VAL A 143 -13.40 -12.57 15.50
N THR A 144 -13.34 -12.25 16.79
CA THR A 144 -14.52 -11.95 17.63
C THR A 144 -15.17 -10.62 17.24
N SER A 145 -14.36 -9.60 16.95
CA SER A 145 -14.84 -8.26 16.57
C SER A 145 -14.08 -7.71 15.34
N PRO A 146 -14.45 -8.13 14.12
CA PRO A 146 -13.81 -7.66 12.89
C PRO A 146 -13.95 -6.15 12.71
N ARG A 147 -12.83 -5.44 12.55
CA ARG A 147 -12.80 -3.97 12.45
C ARG A 147 -11.47 -3.48 11.88
N LEU A 148 -11.39 -2.17 11.64
CA LEU A 148 -10.11 -1.50 11.44
C LEU A 148 -9.46 -1.24 12.80
N VAL A 149 -8.18 -1.60 12.93
CA VAL A 149 -7.38 -1.32 14.13
C VAL A 149 -6.19 -0.45 13.76
N LYS A 150 -5.88 0.51 14.63
CA LYS A 150 -4.66 1.28 14.54
C LYS A 150 -3.56 0.52 15.29
N THR A 151 -2.41 0.35 14.66
CA THR A 151 -1.24 -0.36 15.17
C THR A 151 0.04 0.32 14.65
N THR A 152 1.19 -0.32 14.84
CA THR A 152 2.48 0.15 14.32
C THR A 152 3.08 -0.84 13.32
N LEU A 153 3.94 -0.33 12.43
CA LEU A 153 4.75 -1.17 11.54
C LEU A 153 5.54 -2.20 12.36
N GLY A 154 5.52 -3.48 11.95
CA GLY A 154 6.23 -4.54 12.66
C GLY A 154 5.62 -4.93 14.00
N ALA A 155 4.38 -4.52 14.31
CA ALA A 155 3.69 -4.93 15.53
C ALA A 155 3.61 -6.46 15.67
N SER A 156 3.80 -6.94 16.91
CA SER A 156 3.57 -8.34 17.28
C SER A 156 2.11 -8.70 17.03
N LEU A 157 1.87 -9.69 16.17
CA LEU A 157 0.53 -10.18 15.88
C LEU A 157 0.00 -11.06 17.01
N GLU A 158 0.87 -11.66 17.81
CA GLU A 158 0.45 -12.39 19.02
C GLU A 158 -0.16 -11.43 20.04
N ASP A 159 0.50 -10.30 20.29
CA ASP A 159 0.00 -9.28 21.22
C ASP A 159 -1.23 -8.56 20.65
N LEU A 160 -1.21 -8.23 19.36
CA LEU A 160 -2.32 -7.53 18.69
C LEU A 160 -3.62 -8.36 18.68
N LEU A 161 -3.51 -9.69 18.70
CA LEU A 161 -4.64 -10.61 18.63
C LEU A 161 -5.05 -11.19 19.99
N ALA A 162 -4.37 -10.79 21.08
CA ALA A 162 -4.69 -11.25 22.42
C ALA A 162 -6.14 -10.87 22.80
N GLY A 163 -7.00 -11.88 22.96
CA GLY A 163 -8.42 -11.69 23.26
C GLY A 163 -9.31 -11.32 22.06
N GLU A 164 -8.75 -11.27 20.85
CA GLU A 164 -9.48 -10.91 19.62
C GLU A 164 -9.96 -12.14 18.81
N LEU A 165 -9.59 -13.35 19.25
CA LEU A 165 -9.85 -14.59 18.54
C LEU A 165 -10.80 -15.51 19.32
N GLN A 166 -11.62 -16.25 18.58
CA GLN A 166 -12.43 -17.36 19.12
C GLN A 166 -11.52 -18.50 19.60
N GLU A 167 -12.02 -19.32 20.51
CA GLU A 167 -11.31 -20.51 20.99
C GLU A 167 -11.09 -21.52 19.86
N GLY A 168 -9.90 -22.15 19.85
CA GLY A 168 -9.54 -23.18 18.88
C GLY A 168 -8.22 -22.91 18.16
N GLU A 169 -7.92 -23.72 17.15
CA GLU A 169 -6.74 -23.54 16.32
C GLU A 169 -6.95 -22.42 15.29
N ASN A 170 -6.23 -21.31 15.48
CA ASN A 170 -6.31 -20.14 14.62
C ASN A 170 -5.07 -20.02 13.73
N ARG A 171 -5.27 -20.00 12.41
CA ARG A 171 -4.21 -19.68 11.44
C ARG A 171 -4.18 -18.17 11.20
N VAL A 172 -3.25 -17.49 11.86
CA VAL A 172 -3.01 -16.06 11.64
C VAL A 172 -2.19 -15.85 10.36
N ILE A 173 -2.60 -14.85 9.57
CA ILE A 173 -1.94 -14.45 8.33
C ILE A 173 -1.64 -12.95 8.43
N SER A 174 -0.40 -12.55 8.22
CA SER A 174 -0.07 -11.15 7.94
C SER A 174 -0.27 -10.90 6.45
N GLY A 175 -1.17 -9.98 6.09
CA GLY A 175 -1.59 -9.73 4.73
C GLY A 175 -2.88 -10.46 4.33
N SER A 176 -3.09 -10.61 3.01
CA SER A 176 -4.32 -11.23 2.49
C SER A 176 -4.23 -12.77 2.52
N VAL A 177 -5.37 -13.45 2.42
CA VAL A 177 -5.40 -14.91 2.23
C VAL A 177 -4.70 -15.34 0.92
N LEU A 178 -4.70 -14.47 -0.09
CA LEU A 178 -4.16 -14.76 -1.42
C LEU A 178 -2.65 -14.49 -1.53
N SER A 179 -2.10 -13.61 -0.68
CA SER A 179 -0.74 -13.08 -0.81
C SER A 179 -0.06 -12.77 0.52
N GLY A 180 -0.52 -13.35 1.63
CA GLY A 180 0.00 -13.14 2.97
C GLY A 180 0.93 -14.26 3.47
N ALA A 181 1.62 -13.98 4.57
CA ALA A 181 2.51 -14.93 5.23
C ALA A 181 1.86 -15.46 6.51
N ARG A 182 2.06 -16.75 6.82
CA ARG A 182 1.62 -17.31 8.10
C ARG A 182 2.42 -16.64 9.23
N ALA A 183 1.71 -15.99 10.14
CA ALA A 183 2.29 -15.34 11.30
C ALA A 183 2.47 -16.36 12.42
N HIS A 184 3.70 -16.80 12.66
CA HIS A 184 4.04 -17.77 13.71
C HIS A 184 5.52 -17.69 14.08
N GLY A 185 5.81 -17.74 15.39
CA GLY A 185 7.18 -17.69 15.91
C GLY A 185 7.93 -16.46 15.39
N PRO A 186 9.10 -16.61 14.74
CA PRO A 186 9.89 -15.46 14.28
C PRO A 186 9.21 -14.62 13.18
N HIS A 187 8.10 -15.08 12.61
CA HIS A 187 7.32 -14.36 11.59
C HIS A 187 6.00 -13.80 12.14
N ALA A 188 5.80 -13.81 13.46
CA ALA A 188 4.57 -13.36 14.11
C ALA A 188 4.44 -11.82 14.20
N PHE A 189 4.79 -11.12 13.13
CA PHE A 189 4.82 -9.66 13.07
C PHE A 189 4.12 -9.14 11.82
N LEU A 190 3.60 -7.92 11.91
CA LEU A 190 3.01 -7.22 10.77
C LEU A 190 4.10 -6.88 9.73
N GLY A 191 3.96 -7.38 8.50
CA GLY A 191 4.91 -7.10 7.43
C GLY A 191 4.91 -5.62 6.98
N ALA A 192 6.02 -5.16 6.41
CA ALA A 192 6.26 -3.75 6.12
C ALA A 192 5.33 -3.13 5.06
N SER A 193 4.89 -3.92 4.08
CA SER A 193 4.05 -3.46 2.95
C SER A 193 2.57 -3.80 3.13
N ILE A 194 2.17 -4.14 4.36
CA ILE A 194 0.91 -4.80 4.64
C ILE A 194 -0.05 -3.83 5.32
N CYS A 195 -1.20 -3.59 4.68
CA CYS A 195 -2.31 -2.84 5.26
C CYS A 195 -3.30 -3.76 6.03
N ARG A 196 -2.84 -4.95 6.49
CA ARG A 196 -3.71 -6.05 6.93
C ARG A 196 -3.16 -7.10 7.87
#